data_AF-A0A3D0U4L5-F1
#
_entry.id   AF-A0A3D0U4L5-F1
#
_cell.length_a   1.000
_cell.length_b   1.000
_cell.length_c   1.000
_cell.angle_alpha   90.00
_cell.angle_beta   90.00
_cell.angle_gamma   90.00
#
_symmetry.space_group_name_H-M   'P 1'
#
loop_
_entity.id
_entity.type
_entity.pdbx_description
1 polymer ?
#
loop_
_entity_poly.entity_id
_entity_poly.type
_entity_poly.pdbx_seq_one_letter_code
_entity_poly.pdbx_strand_id
1 'polypeptide(L)'
;GNITGIIEEIGLRSTRIRRLDRTVVHVPNSSLVSISLENISENDRRRYNRTLYLSLSSSADQVRLLLQQLRALLVGHPRLLDIATRARFENIERDAYVISINAYVDSADYDVYLAVAEDLNLRILGILEECDIKLALPEQRILLQQDEAQPAEKKAEASAHIDRLEQDSRLAFPDFTEAEKASLRGQLDYPERGHR
;
A
#
# COMPACT_ATOMS: atom_id res chain seq x y z
N GLY A 1 17.22 -15.82 8.50
CA GLY A 1 17.93 -16.41 9.65
C GLY A 1 17.36 -15.84 10.94
N ASN A 2 17.40 -16.58 12.06
CA ASN A 2 16.68 -16.23 13.30
C ASN A 2 17.56 -15.56 14.38
N ILE A 3 18.70 -14.97 14.01
CA ILE A 3 19.65 -14.37 14.96
C ILE A 3 19.85 -12.91 14.57
N THR A 4 19.40 -12.00 15.42
CA THR A 4 19.57 -10.54 15.28
C THR A 4 20.16 -10.01 16.58
N GLY A 5 21.18 -9.17 16.50
CA GLY A 5 21.84 -8.59 17.65
C GLY A 5 23.10 -7.82 17.27
N ILE A 6 23.75 -7.24 18.28
CA ILE A 6 24.98 -6.47 18.13
C ILE A 6 26.16 -7.43 18.31
N ILE A 7 27.13 -7.38 17.40
CA ILE A 7 28.36 -8.15 17.53
C ILE A 7 29.22 -7.51 18.63
N GLU A 8 29.54 -8.27 19.68
CA GLU A 8 30.43 -7.79 20.75
C GLU A 8 31.89 -8.17 20.49
N GLU A 9 32.12 -9.39 19.99
CA GLU A 9 33.46 -9.94 19.82
C GLU A 9 33.46 -11.00 18.71
N ILE A 10 34.48 -10.98 17.86
CA ILE A 10 34.74 -12.00 16.84
C ILE A 10 35.93 -12.83 17.29
N GLY A 11 35.67 -14.04 17.78
CA GLY A 11 36.71 -15.01 18.13
C GLY A 11 37.07 -15.93 16.97
N LEU A 12 38.14 -16.73 17.15
CA LEU A 12 38.63 -17.64 16.11
C LEU A 12 37.60 -18.71 15.69
N ARG A 13 36.80 -19.21 16.64
CA ARG A 13 35.82 -20.30 16.41
C ARG A 13 34.36 -19.85 16.49
N SER A 14 34.10 -18.73 17.15
CA SER A 14 32.74 -18.25 17.39
C SER A 14 32.69 -16.74 17.47
N THR A 15 31.57 -16.18 17.02
CA THR A 15 31.23 -14.78 17.19
C THR A 15 30.23 -14.63 18.33
N ARG A 16 30.48 -13.68 19.23
CA ARG A 16 29.63 -13.33 20.35
C ARG A 16 28.65 -12.24 19.93
N ILE A 17 27.36 -12.54 20.00
CA ILE A 17 26.29 -11.63 19.60
C ILE A 17 25.40 -11.35 20.81
N ARG A 18 25.22 -10.07 21.16
CA ARG A 18 24.26 -9.62 22.15
C ARG A 18 22.93 -9.32 21.49
N ARG A 19 21.88 -10.05 21.88
CA ARG A 19 20.51 -9.83 21.42
C ARG A 19 19.89 -8.61 22.10
N LEU A 20 18.77 -8.15 21.56
CA LEU A 20 17.99 -7.01 22.08
C LEU A 20 17.46 -7.26 23.50
N ASP A 21 17.16 -8.51 23.85
CA ASP A 21 16.77 -8.96 25.20
C ASP A 21 17.95 -9.05 26.17
N ARG A 22 19.13 -8.54 25.77
CA ARG A 22 20.41 -8.59 26.50
C ARG A 22 20.98 -9.99 26.72
N THR A 23 20.41 -11.03 26.11
CA THR A 23 21.02 -12.36 26.11
C THR A 23 22.24 -12.40 25.19
N VAL A 24 23.21 -13.24 25.56
CA VAL A 24 24.45 -13.43 24.78
C VAL A 24 24.36 -14.77 24.08
N VAL A 25 24.52 -14.78 22.76
CA VAL A 25 24.54 -15.98 21.94
C VAL A 25 25.91 -16.11 21.28
N HIS A 26 26.50 -17.29 21.39
CA HIS A 26 27.73 -17.65 20.69
C HIS A 26 27.36 -18.41 19.42
N VAL A 27 27.73 -17.86 18.26
CA VAL A 27 27.47 -18.47 16.95
C VAL A 27 28.78 -19.00 16.37
N PRO A 28 28.87 -20.28 16.00
CA PRO A 28 30.06 -20.82 15.32
C PRO A 28 30.31 -20.09 14.00
N ASN A 29 31.57 -19.74 13.71
CA ASN A 29 31.91 -19.01 12.48
C ASN A 29 31.56 -19.81 11.21
N SER A 30 31.65 -21.14 11.26
CA SER A 30 31.24 -22.03 10.16
C SER A 30 29.76 -21.90 9.79
N SER A 31 28.90 -21.62 10.77
CA SER A 31 27.47 -21.39 10.54
C SER A 31 27.17 -20.01 9.98
N LEU A 32 28.04 -19.02 10.20
CA LEU A 32 27.88 -17.66 9.63
C LEU A 32 28.21 -17.63 8.14
N VAL A 33 29.16 -18.45 7.68
CA VAL A 33 29.59 -18.49 6.27
C VAL A 33 28.48 -18.98 5.33
N SER A 34 27.57 -19.83 5.81
CA SER A 34 26.48 -20.39 5.00
C SER A 34 25.17 -19.59 5.04
N ILE A 35 25.12 -18.49 5.79
CA ILE A 35 23.91 -17.68 5.99
C ILE A 35 24.11 -16.31 5.36
N SER A 36 23.07 -15.80 4.69
CA SER A 36 23.02 -14.39 4.26
C SER A 36 23.06 -13.47 5.49
N LEU A 37 24.09 -12.63 5.58
CA LEU A 37 24.26 -11.64 6.64
C LEU A 37 23.77 -10.29 6.13
N GLU A 38 22.84 -9.68 6.86
CA GLU A 38 22.37 -8.32 6.62
C GLU A 38 22.98 -7.40 7.68
N ASN A 39 23.77 -6.41 7.24
CA ASN A 39 24.33 -5.40 8.14
C ASN A 39 23.34 -4.26 8.35
N ILE A 40 22.59 -4.32 9.46
CA ILE A 40 21.61 -3.28 9.81
C ILE A 40 22.31 -1.97 10.22
N SER A 41 23.56 -2.02 10.71
CA SER A 41 24.32 -0.84 11.11
C SER A 41 24.77 0.01 9.92
N GLU A 42 24.94 -0.61 8.75
CA GLU A 42 25.22 0.08 7.48
C GLU A 42 23.94 0.54 6.76
N ASN A 43 22.79 0.44 7.41
CA ASN A 43 21.56 0.94 6.82
C ASN A 43 21.54 2.48 6.87
N ASP A 44 22.03 3.10 5.80
CA ASP A 44 22.12 4.55 5.66
C ASP A 44 20.76 5.27 5.83
N ARG A 45 19.64 4.58 5.52
CA ARG A 45 18.32 5.20 5.44
C ARG A 45 17.22 4.24 5.86
N ARG A 46 16.39 4.67 6.81
CA ARG A 46 15.23 3.87 7.20
C ARG A 46 14.03 4.11 6.30
N ARG A 47 13.48 3.00 5.79
CA ARG A 47 12.27 2.99 4.98
C ARG A 47 11.04 3.08 5.87
N TYR A 48 10.25 4.13 5.68
CA TYR A 48 8.88 4.20 6.16
C TYR A 48 7.98 3.51 5.13
N ASN A 49 7.42 2.37 5.51
CA ASN A 49 6.51 1.58 4.66
C ASN A 49 5.26 1.26 5.47
N ARG A 50 4.11 1.79 5.06
CA ARG A 50 2.83 1.58 5.73
C ARG A 50 1.75 1.34 4.71
N THR A 51 0.78 0.52 5.10
CA THR A 51 -0.40 0.22 4.32
C THR A 51 -1.60 0.68 5.12
N LEU A 52 -2.45 1.51 4.52
CA LEU A 52 -3.71 1.94 5.11
C LEU A 52 -4.85 1.16 4.46
N TYR A 53 -5.76 0.68 5.28
CA TYR A 53 -6.98 0.01 4.85
C TYR A 53 -8.14 0.95 5.13
N LEU A 54 -8.82 1.41 4.08
CA LEU A 54 -9.95 2.33 4.18
C LEU A 54 -11.26 1.58 3.99
N SER A 55 -12.33 2.08 4.62
CA SER A 55 -13.67 1.54 4.45
C SER A 55 -14.14 1.63 2.98
N LEU A 56 -14.83 0.58 2.51
CA LEU A 56 -15.50 0.53 1.20
C LEU A 56 -16.64 1.54 1.05
N SER A 57 -17.05 2.20 2.13
CA SER A 57 -18.02 3.30 2.07
C SER A 57 -17.43 4.60 1.51
N SER A 58 -16.11 4.69 1.37
CA SER A 58 -15.42 5.90 0.91
C SER A 58 -15.67 6.14 -0.57
N SER A 59 -16.03 7.37 -0.95
CA SER A 59 -16.20 7.73 -2.36
C SER A 59 -14.85 7.84 -3.10
N ALA A 60 -14.88 7.71 -4.42
CA ALA A 60 -13.68 7.87 -5.24
C ALA A 60 -13.02 9.24 -5.08
N ASP A 61 -13.81 10.30 -4.90
CA ASP A 61 -13.31 11.67 -4.75
C ASP A 61 -12.66 11.88 -3.38
N GLN A 62 -13.21 11.29 -2.32
CA GLN A 62 -12.56 11.25 -1.00
C GLN A 62 -11.19 10.55 -1.08
N VAL A 63 -11.12 9.40 -1.76
CA VAL A 63 -9.85 8.67 -1.93
C VAL A 63 -8.84 9.50 -2.75
N ARG A 64 -9.29 10.19 -3.81
CA ARG A 64 -8.43 11.10 -4.60
C ARG A 64 -7.90 12.26 -3.75
N LEU A 65 -8.77 12.89 -2.95
CA LEU A 65 -8.40 13.98 -2.04
C LEU A 65 -7.37 13.51 -1.01
N LEU A 66 -7.62 12.38 -0.36
CA LEU A 66 -6.69 11.77 0.58
C LEU A 66 -5.33 11.50 -0.07
N LEU A 67 -5.29 10.90 -1.27
CA LEU A 67 -4.03 10.65 -1.98
C LEU A 67 -3.28 11.94 -2.32
N GLN A 68 -3.99 13.01 -2.68
CA GLN A 68 -3.39 14.31 -2.92
C GLN A 68 -2.76 14.88 -1.64
N GLN A 69 -3.49 14.85 -0.54
CA GLN A 69 -3.00 15.33 0.76
C GLN A 69 -1.82 14.50 1.28
N LEU A 70 -1.88 13.17 1.17
CA LEU A 70 -0.78 12.28 1.54
C LEU A 70 0.47 12.55 0.71
N ARG A 71 0.33 12.78 -0.60
CA ARG A 71 1.49 13.16 -1.46
C ARG A 71 2.07 14.50 -1.04
N ALA A 72 1.23 15.49 -0.77
CA ALA A 72 1.67 16.80 -0.29
C ALA A 72 2.40 16.71 1.06
N LEU A 73 1.88 15.91 1.99
CA LEU A 73 2.51 15.63 3.28
C LEU A 73 3.90 15.02 3.09
N LEU A 74 4.02 13.98 2.26
CA LEU A 74 5.29 13.28 2.07
C LEU A 74 6.35 14.16 1.39
N VAL A 75 5.96 14.97 0.40
CA VAL A 75 6.86 15.90 -0.30
C VAL A 75 7.24 17.08 0.59
N GLY A 76 6.32 17.56 1.42
CA GLY A 76 6.53 18.70 2.31
C GLY A 76 7.30 18.39 3.60
N HIS A 77 7.47 17.12 3.96
CA HIS A 77 8.09 16.74 5.22
C HIS A 77 9.63 16.87 5.17
N PRO A 78 10.27 17.69 6.02
CA PRO A 78 11.68 18.06 5.88
C PRO A 78 12.68 16.92 6.14
N ARG A 79 12.25 15.87 6.86
CA ARG A 79 13.08 14.68 7.14
C ARG A 79 12.90 13.55 6.13
N LEU A 80 12.02 13.73 5.15
CA LEU A 80 11.81 12.73 4.10
C LEU A 80 12.69 13.05 2.90
N LEU A 81 13.30 12.01 2.36
CA LEU A 81 14.05 12.09 1.12
C LEU A 81 13.08 12.03 -0.05
N ASP A 82 13.38 12.75 -1.13
CA ASP A 82 12.61 12.71 -2.38
C ASP A 82 12.83 11.41 -3.19
N ILE A 83 13.46 10.40 -2.58
CA ILE A 83 13.82 9.16 -3.24
C ILE A 83 12.72 8.14 -3.01
N ALA A 84 12.08 7.71 -4.10
CA ALA A 84 11.06 6.66 -4.11
C ALA A 84 9.84 6.94 -3.21
N THR A 85 9.62 8.21 -2.85
CA THR A 85 8.50 8.65 -2.02
C THR A 85 7.20 8.58 -2.82
N ARG A 86 6.24 7.77 -2.36
CA ARG A 86 4.97 7.53 -3.05
C ARG A 86 3.84 7.19 -2.08
N ALA A 87 2.68 7.78 -2.34
CA ALA A 87 1.39 7.36 -1.80
C ALA A 87 0.47 6.99 -2.97
N ARG A 88 0.09 5.71 -3.05
CA ARG A 88 -0.68 5.14 -4.17
C ARG A 88 -1.82 4.27 -3.66
N PHE A 89 -2.93 4.33 -4.38
CA PHE A 89 -3.98 3.32 -4.28
C PHE A 89 -3.45 2.03 -4.91
N GLU A 90 -3.26 1.00 -4.11
CA GLU A 90 -2.58 -0.23 -4.50
C GLU A 90 -3.57 -1.28 -4.97
N ASN A 91 -4.61 -1.54 -4.19
CA ASN A 91 -5.56 -2.61 -4.48
C ASN A 91 -6.95 -2.34 -3.88
N ILE A 92 -7.96 -3.05 -4.40
CA ILE A 92 -9.28 -3.17 -3.80
C ILE A 92 -9.37 -4.58 -3.22
N GLU A 93 -9.37 -4.69 -1.90
CA GLU A 93 -9.57 -5.95 -1.19
C GLU A 93 -11.06 -6.16 -0.88
N ARG A 94 -11.38 -7.32 -0.29
CA ARG A 94 -12.76 -7.76 -0.04
C ARG A 94 -13.53 -6.77 0.84
N ASP A 95 -12.86 -6.20 1.82
CA ASP A 95 -13.41 -5.40 2.91
C ASP A 95 -12.79 -4.00 3.00
N ALA A 96 -11.80 -3.69 2.15
CA ALA A 96 -11.06 -2.44 2.25
C ALA A 96 -10.49 -1.95 0.91
N TYR A 97 -10.33 -0.64 0.81
CA TYR A 97 -9.43 -0.01 -0.15
C TYR A 97 -8.02 0.07 0.43
N VAL A 98 -7.03 -0.36 -0.33
CA VAL A 98 -5.64 -0.47 0.13
C VAL A 98 -4.81 0.70 -0.43
N ILE A 99 -4.26 1.51 0.46
CA ILE A 99 -3.31 2.57 0.12
C ILE A 99 -1.92 2.20 0.63
N SER A 100 -0.96 2.20 -0.28
CA SER A 100 0.46 2.00 -0.01
C SER A 100 1.17 3.33 0.16
N ILE A 101 1.87 3.49 1.29
CA ILE A 101 2.71 4.65 1.60
C ILE A 101 4.15 4.18 1.74
N ASN A 102 5.02 4.77 0.92
CA ASN A 102 6.45 4.53 0.98
C ASN A 102 7.22 5.85 0.99
N ALA A 103 8.17 5.98 1.92
CA ALA A 103 9.14 7.06 1.99
C ALA A 103 10.44 6.59 2.66
N TYR A 104 11.50 7.37 2.54
CA TYR A 104 12.76 7.14 3.24
C TYR A 104 13.08 8.33 4.14
N VAL A 105 13.46 8.04 5.39
CA VAL A 105 13.91 9.05 6.34
C VAL A 105 15.40 9.31 6.12
N ASP A 106 15.80 10.58 6.26
CA ASP A 106 17.17 11.08 6.08
C ASP A 106 18.18 10.64 7.16
N SER A 107 17.79 9.72 8.05
CA SER A 107 18.59 9.33 9.22
C SER A 107 18.71 7.81 9.37
N ALA A 108 19.91 7.38 9.75
CA ALA A 108 20.24 6.02 10.18
C ALA A 108 20.05 5.82 11.70
N ASP A 109 19.62 6.83 12.46
CA ASP A 109 19.29 6.72 13.89
C ASP A 109 17.84 6.23 14.09
N TYR A 110 17.68 5.18 14.92
CA TYR A 110 16.39 4.51 15.10
C TYR A 110 15.42 5.37 15.88
N ASP A 111 15.91 6.10 16.89
CA ASP A 111 15.06 6.96 17.71
C ASP A 111 14.55 8.15 16.89
N VAL A 112 15.39 8.70 16.02
CA VAL A 112 14.99 9.74 15.06
C VAL A 112 13.94 9.20 14.08
N TYR A 113 14.14 7.99 13.55
CA TYR A 113 13.15 7.35 12.69
C TYR A 113 11.81 7.16 13.40
N LEU A 114 11.81 6.72 14.67
CA LEU A 114 10.58 6.54 15.44
C LEU A 114 9.83 7.86 15.63
N ALA A 115 10.54 8.94 15.97
CA ALA A 115 9.94 10.27 16.11
C ALA A 115 9.33 10.78 14.79
N VAL A 116 10.03 10.60 13.65
CA VAL A 116 9.51 10.97 12.33
C VAL A 116 8.31 10.11 11.94
N ALA A 117 8.36 8.81 12.23
CA ALA A 117 7.25 7.90 11.97
C ALA A 117 6.01 8.26 12.81
N GLU A 118 6.19 8.65 14.06
CA GLU A 118 5.12 9.14 14.94
C GLU A 118 4.46 10.40 14.38
N ASP A 119 5.25 11.43 14.02
CA ASP A 119 4.74 12.67 13.43
C ASP A 119 3.97 12.39 12.12
N LEU A 120 4.50 11.54 11.24
CA LEU A 120 3.81 11.14 10.01
C LEU A 120 2.49 10.43 10.30
N ASN A 121 2.46 9.47 11.24
CA ASN A 121 1.24 8.76 11.60
C ASN A 121 0.15 9.71 12.12
N LEU A 122 0.52 10.64 12.98
CA LEU A 122 -0.42 11.63 13.56
C LEU A 122 -0.97 12.57 12.49
N ARG A 123 -0.13 13.03 11.55
CA ARG A 123 -0.60 13.85 10.42
C ARG A 123 -1.50 13.07 9.47
N ILE A 124 -1.16 11.82 9.19
CA ILE A 124 -2.03 10.94 8.39
C ILE A 124 -3.39 10.77 9.05
N LEU A 125 -3.43 10.62 10.38
CA LEU A 125 -4.68 10.54 11.13
C LEU A 125 -5.50 11.84 10.96
N GLY A 126 -4.88 13.01 11.10
CA GLY A 126 -5.54 14.29 10.86
C GLY A 126 -6.11 14.42 9.44
N ILE A 127 -5.35 14.01 8.42
CA ILE A 127 -5.82 14.03 7.01
C ILE A 127 -7.03 13.09 6.81
N LEU A 128 -7.04 11.93 7.46
CA LEU A 128 -8.18 11.00 7.39
C LEU A 128 -9.44 11.62 8.00
N GLU A 129 -9.30 12.32 9.12
CA GLU A 129 -10.39 13.05 9.77
C GLU A 129 -10.90 14.20 8.89
N GLU A 130 -10.00 14.99 8.29
CA GLU A 130 -10.37 16.09 7.39
C GLU A 130 -11.11 15.61 6.12
N CYS A 131 -10.77 14.43 5.60
CA CYS A 131 -11.43 13.84 4.44
C CYS A 131 -12.73 13.07 4.79
N ASP A 132 -13.08 12.97 6.08
CA ASP A 132 -14.16 12.12 6.62
C ASP A 132 -14.05 10.66 6.13
N ILE A 133 -12.82 10.12 6.18
CA ILE A 133 -12.52 8.74 5.77
C ILE A 133 -12.27 7.89 7.00
N LYS A 134 -13.01 6.78 7.09
CA LYS A 134 -12.85 5.80 8.15
C LYS A 134 -11.92 4.68 7.71
N LEU A 135 -11.09 4.22 8.64
CA LEU A 135 -10.31 2.99 8.47
C LEU A 135 -11.26 1.79 8.38
N ALA A 136 -10.86 0.80 7.58
CA ALA A 136 -11.58 -0.46 7.50
C ALA A 136 -11.48 -1.18 8.85
N LEU A 137 -12.63 -1.43 9.46
CA LEU A 137 -12.75 -2.37 10.55
C LEU A 137 -13.11 -3.74 9.94
N PRO A 138 -12.60 -4.85 10.48
CA PRO A 138 -13.06 -6.18 10.09
C PRO A 138 -14.53 -6.34 10.51
N GLU A 139 -15.44 -5.95 9.64
CA GLU A 139 -16.88 -6.01 9.87
C GLU A 139 -17.50 -7.18 9.11
N GLN A 140 -18.21 -8.05 9.83
CA GLN A 140 -19.11 -9.00 9.20
C GLN A 140 -20.50 -8.39 9.08
N ARG A 141 -20.84 -7.88 7.89
CA ARG A 141 -22.20 -7.46 7.60
C ARG A 141 -23.05 -8.68 7.27
N ILE A 142 -23.86 -9.11 8.23
CA ILE A 142 -24.92 -10.10 7.97
C ILE A 142 -26.06 -9.37 7.28
N LEU A 143 -26.17 -9.54 5.97
CA LEU A 143 -27.32 -9.03 5.21
C LEU A 143 -28.50 -9.97 5.45
N LEU A 144 -29.38 -9.62 6.39
CA LEU A 144 -30.70 -10.25 6.52
C LEU A 144 -31.57 -9.70 5.40
N GLN A 145 -31.52 -10.38 4.26
CA GLN A 145 -32.23 -10.01 3.05
C GLN A 145 -33.74 -10.22 3.27
N GLN A 146 -34.47 -9.15 3.57
CA GLN A 146 -35.83 -9.02 3.05
C GLN A 146 -35.66 -8.54 1.61
N ASP A 147 -36.35 -9.14 0.65
CA ASP A 147 -36.21 -8.89 -0.79
C ASP A 147 -36.39 -7.40 -1.17
N GLU A 148 -35.37 -6.58 -0.95
CA GLU A 148 -35.25 -5.27 -1.58
C GLU A 148 -34.62 -5.51 -2.95
N ALA A 149 -35.48 -5.52 -3.96
CA ALA A 149 -35.10 -5.54 -5.35
C ALA A 149 -34.03 -4.45 -5.59
N GLN A 150 -32.81 -4.85 -5.92
CA GLN A 150 -31.85 -3.95 -6.57
C GLN A 150 -32.55 -3.24 -7.72
N PRO A 151 -32.26 -1.95 -8.00
CA PRO A 151 -32.97 -1.19 -9.03
C PRO A 151 -32.91 -1.97 -10.35
N ALA A 152 -34.03 -2.58 -10.71
CA ALA A 152 -34.14 -3.53 -11.81
C ALA A 152 -33.73 -2.89 -13.14
N GLU A 153 -33.81 -1.56 -13.23
CA GLU A 153 -33.41 -0.74 -14.37
C GLU A 153 -31.95 -0.96 -14.77
N LYS A 154 -30.97 -0.86 -13.85
CA LYS A 154 -29.54 -1.01 -14.22
C LYS A 154 -29.19 -2.42 -14.67
N LYS A 155 -29.86 -3.44 -14.10
CA LYS A 155 -29.71 -4.83 -14.53
C LYS A 155 -30.35 -5.08 -15.90
N ALA A 156 -31.54 -4.53 -16.12
CA ALA A 156 -32.26 -4.64 -17.38
C ALA A 156 -31.52 -3.90 -18.50
N GLU A 157 -30.96 -2.73 -18.22
CA GLU A 157 -30.12 -1.97 -19.15
C GLU A 157 -28.84 -2.72 -19.51
N ALA A 158 -28.16 -3.33 -18.53
CA ALA A 158 -26.97 -4.14 -18.77
C ALA A 158 -27.31 -5.37 -19.62
N SER A 159 -28.39 -6.09 -19.31
CA SER A 159 -28.86 -7.22 -20.12
C SER A 159 -29.19 -6.79 -21.54
N ALA A 160 -30.01 -5.74 -21.71
CA ALA A 160 -30.40 -5.24 -23.02
C ALA A 160 -29.22 -4.66 -23.83
N HIS A 161 -28.13 -4.25 -23.17
CA HIS A 161 -26.91 -3.83 -23.84
C HIS A 161 -26.12 -5.05 -24.34
N ILE A 162 -26.01 -6.11 -23.54
CA ILE A 162 -25.38 -7.38 -23.95
C ILE A 162 -26.18 -8.04 -25.09
N ASP A 163 -27.52 -8.08 -25.02
CA ASP A 163 -28.37 -8.64 -26.07
C ASP A 163 -28.19 -7.91 -27.41
N ARG A 164 -27.98 -6.59 -27.38
CA ARG A 164 -27.66 -5.80 -28.58
C ARG A 164 -26.28 -6.14 -29.14
N LEU A 165 -25.28 -6.32 -28.29
CA LEU A 165 -23.94 -6.70 -28.70
C LEU A 165 -23.88 -8.13 -29.27
N GLU A 166 -24.73 -9.04 -28.76
CA GLU A 166 -24.93 -10.39 -29.31
C GLU A 166 -25.52 -10.37 -30.71
N GLN A 167 -26.60 -9.60 -30.90
CA GLN A 167 -27.25 -9.45 -32.21
C GLN A 167 -26.32 -8.84 -33.27
N ASP A 168 -25.49 -7.88 -32.86
CA ASP A 168 -24.52 -7.23 -33.75
C ASP A 168 -23.20 -8.02 -33.92
N SER A 169 -23.06 -9.20 -33.29
CA SER A 169 -21.81 -9.99 -33.23
C SER A 169 -20.58 -9.16 -32.78
N ARG A 170 -20.80 -8.17 -31.91
CA ARG A 170 -19.77 -7.25 -31.37
C ARG A 170 -19.38 -7.58 -29.93
N LEU A 171 -19.74 -8.78 -29.47
CA LEU A 171 -19.25 -9.28 -28.20
C LEU A 171 -17.73 -9.38 -28.23
N ALA A 172 -17.09 -8.80 -27.23
CA ALA A 172 -15.65 -8.89 -27.02
C ALA A 172 -15.19 -10.28 -26.53
N PHE A 173 -16.04 -11.30 -26.62
CA PHE A 173 -15.79 -12.65 -26.12
C PHE A 173 -15.46 -13.58 -27.30
N PRO A 174 -14.37 -14.37 -27.25
CA PRO A 174 -13.42 -14.51 -26.13
C PRO A 174 -12.41 -13.36 -26.01
N ASP A 175 -12.15 -12.62 -27.09
CA ASP A 175 -11.25 -11.46 -27.11
C ASP A 175 -11.77 -10.37 -28.06
N PHE A 176 -11.37 -9.12 -27.83
CA PHE A 176 -11.49 -8.06 -28.83
C PHE A 176 -10.68 -8.41 -30.09
N THR A 177 -11.18 -8.02 -31.25
CA THR A 177 -10.39 -8.13 -32.49
C THR A 177 -9.19 -7.19 -32.47
N GLU A 178 -8.13 -7.51 -33.20
CA GLU A 178 -6.92 -6.65 -33.25
C GLU A 178 -7.21 -5.23 -33.77
N ALA A 179 -8.20 -5.09 -34.65
CA ALA A 179 -8.66 -3.78 -35.15
C ALA A 179 -9.36 -2.95 -34.06
N GLU A 180 -10.17 -3.58 -33.21
CA GLU A 180 -10.81 -2.93 -32.06
C GLU A 180 -9.79 -2.58 -30.99
N LYS A 181 -8.83 -3.47 -30.69
CA LYS A 181 -7.72 -3.19 -29.77
C LYS A 181 -6.90 -1.99 -30.22
N ALA A 182 -6.59 -1.89 -31.51
CA ALA A 182 -5.87 -0.76 -32.08
C ALA A 182 -6.67 0.55 -31.97
N SER A 183 -8.00 0.47 -32.11
CA SER A 183 -8.89 1.63 -31.98
C SER A 183 -9.04 2.11 -30.54
N LEU A 184 -9.08 1.19 -29.57
CA LEU A 184 -9.26 1.46 -28.14
C LEU A 184 -7.97 1.94 -27.44
N ARG A 185 -6.80 1.56 -27.94
CA ARG A 185 -5.50 1.97 -27.36
C ARG A 185 -5.35 3.49 -27.40
N GLY A 186 -5.24 4.11 -26.21
CA GLY A 186 -5.02 5.55 -26.07
C GLY A 186 -6.28 6.41 -26.10
N GLN A 187 -7.48 5.81 -26.12
CA GLN A 187 -8.75 6.56 -26.02
C GLN A 187 -9.02 7.12 -24.61
N LEU A 188 -8.38 6.54 -23.59
CA LEU A 188 -8.51 7.01 -22.22
C LEU A 188 -7.43 8.05 -21.93
N ASP A 189 -7.84 9.20 -21.41
CA ASP A 189 -6.93 10.23 -20.91
C ASP A 189 -6.23 9.71 -19.65
N TYR A 190 -4.88 9.75 -19.64
CA TYR A 190 -4.08 9.38 -18.48
C TYR A 190 -2.99 10.43 -18.21
N PRO A 191 -3.00 11.09 -17.03
CA PRO A 191 -4.03 11.07 -15.99
C PRO A 191 -5.31 11.78 -16.45
N GLU A 192 -6.48 11.36 -15.94
CA GLU A 192 -7.76 12.05 -16.17
C GLU A 192 -7.62 13.55 -15.84
N ARG A 193 -7.79 14.42 -16.84
CA ARG A 193 -7.73 15.87 -16.65
C ARG A 193 -9.03 16.35 -15.99
N GLY A 194 -9.01 16.43 -14.66
CA GLY A 194 -9.96 17.20 -13.89
C GLY A 194 -11.02 16.38 -13.15
N HIS A 195 -11.00 16.49 -11.83
CA HIS A 195 -12.21 16.68 -11.05
C HIS A 195 -12.03 18.07 -10.43
N ARG A 196 -12.91 18.99 -10.79
CA ARG A 196 -12.82 20.42 -10.47
C ARG A 196 -13.48 20.69 -9.13
#